data_AF-A0A7W0T1H9-F1
#
_entry.id   AF-A0A7W0T1H9-F1
#
_cell.length_a   1.000
_cell.length_b   1.000
_cell.length_c   1.000
_cell.angle_alpha   90.00
_cell.angle_beta   90.00
_cell.angle_gamma   90.00
#
_symmetry.space_group_name_H-M   'P 1'
#
loop_
_entity.id
_entity.type
_entity.pdbx_description
1 polymer ?
#
loop_
_entity_poly.entity_id
_entity_poly.type
_entity_poly.pdbx_seq_one_letter_code
_entity_poly.pdbx_strand_id
1 'polypeptide(L)'
;MKKTSKPTAASRKRSPGRPPRAPAPEHPHVRALVAFADVARRAKLRWYVFGAQAVNLHGFPRATADLDVTIDLGKRTMSMLIGLLVKAGFEPRFADEAFAKATRVMPVVHLASGLPIDLVIAGPGLEQRFLDEVELHTIGRRKIPVLSAENLIVTKLLAGRPKDLEDVRELLAVRTAGLEYAQIDELLTLIEQALDQHDLRPLFTRLRDEASRGAPAARRTRTPRP
;
A
#
# COMPACT_ATOMS: atom_id res chain seq x y z
N MET A 1 -38.49 -72.10 16.99
CA MET A 1 -38.71 -72.00 15.52
C MET A 1 -38.72 -70.53 15.12
N LYS A 2 -38.00 -70.21 14.03
CA LYS A 2 -37.70 -68.87 13.52
C LYS A 2 -38.94 -68.06 13.14
N LYS A 3 -39.01 -66.76 13.48
CA LYS A 3 -39.53 -65.71 12.59
C LYS A 3 -38.73 -64.42 12.77
N THR A 4 -38.04 -64.06 11.70
CA THR A 4 -37.21 -62.88 11.48
C THR A 4 -38.06 -61.68 11.12
N SER A 5 -38.01 -60.60 11.90
CA SER A 5 -38.55 -59.28 11.53
C SER A 5 -37.39 -58.34 11.20
N LYS A 6 -37.26 -57.94 9.92
CA LYS A 6 -36.34 -56.88 9.47
C LYS A 6 -36.85 -55.51 9.96
N PRO A 7 -35.98 -54.62 10.46
CA PRO A 7 -36.34 -53.22 10.58
C PRO A 7 -36.17 -52.50 9.24
N THR A 8 -37.16 -51.69 8.91
CA THR A 8 -37.29 -50.82 7.74
C THR A 8 -36.24 -49.70 7.78
N ALA A 9 -35.54 -49.49 6.67
CA ALA A 9 -34.55 -48.42 6.52
C ALA A 9 -35.25 -47.04 6.52
N ALA A 10 -34.99 -46.23 7.55
CA ALA A 10 -35.39 -44.83 7.57
C ALA A 10 -34.50 -44.02 6.59
N SER A 11 -35.13 -43.48 5.56
CA SER A 11 -34.51 -42.56 4.59
C SER A 11 -34.12 -41.26 5.30
N ARG A 12 -32.82 -41.05 5.54
CA ARG A 12 -32.27 -39.75 5.97
C ARG A 12 -32.40 -38.76 4.81
N LYS A 13 -33.41 -37.89 4.86
CA LYS A 13 -33.48 -36.68 4.02
C LYS A 13 -32.20 -35.87 4.26
N ARG A 14 -31.34 -35.80 3.23
CA ARG A 14 -30.21 -34.86 3.20
C ARG A 14 -30.79 -33.45 3.16
N SER A 15 -30.48 -32.64 4.17
CA SER A 15 -30.75 -31.21 4.15
C SER A 15 -30.06 -30.58 2.93
N PRO A 16 -30.71 -29.67 2.18
CA PRO A 16 -30.06 -29.01 1.06
C PRO A 16 -28.88 -28.20 1.59
N GLY A 17 -27.70 -28.45 1.02
CA GLY A 17 -26.47 -27.74 1.35
C GLY A 17 -26.69 -26.24 1.21
N ARG A 18 -26.24 -25.48 2.21
CA ARG A 18 -26.28 -24.02 2.19
C ARG A 18 -25.65 -23.53 0.87
N PRO A 19 -26.31 -22.63 0.11
CA PRO A 19 -25.74 -22.10 -1.11
C PRO A 19 -24.37 -21.46 -0.79
N PRO A 20 -23.39 -21.53 -1.73
CA PRO A 20 -22.11 -20.89 -1.54
C PRO A 20 -22.35 -19.41 -1.21
N ARG A 21 -21.80 -18.97 -0.08
CA ARG A 21 -21.90 -17.59 0.36
C ARG A 21 -21.28 -16.73 -0.74
N ALA A 22 -22.03 -15.79 -1.31
CA ALA A 22 -21.47 -14.81 -2.22
C ALA A 22 -20.22 -14.19 -1.57
N PRO A 23 -19.10 -13.99 -2.30
CA PRO A 23 -17.94 -13.36 -1.74
C PRO A 23 -18.36 -12.01 -1.14
N ALA A 24 -17.83 -11.69 0.05
CA ALA A 24 -18.05 -10.39 0.65
C ALA A 24 -17.65 -9.30 -0.37
N PRO A 25 -18.37 -8.17 -0.45
CA PRO A 25 -17.97 -7.09 -1.33
C PRO A 25 -16.52 -6.72 -1.03
N GLU A 26 -15.67 -6.75 -2.06
CA GLU A 26 -14.25 -6.41 -1.92
C GLU A 26 -14.10 -4.99 -1.36
N HIS A 27 -13.14 -4.80 -0.45
CA HIS A 27 -12.87 -3.51 0.18
C HIS A 27 -12.66 -2.41 -0.88
N PRO A 28 -13.19 -1.18 -0.71
CA PRO A 28 -13.11 -0.12 -1.73
C PRO A 28 -11.70 0.11 -2.28
N HIS A 29 -10.70 0.05 -1.41
CA HIS A 29 -9.28 0.23 -1.74
C HIS A 29 -8.76 -0.89 -2.64
N VAL A 30 -9.13 -2.14 -2.36
CA VAL A 30 -8.74 -3.28 -3.20
C VAL A 30 -9.34 -3.14 -4.59
N ARG A 31 -10.64 -2.79 -4.68
CA ARG A 31 -11.33 -2.62 -5.97
C ARG A 31 -10.70 -1.52 -6.81
N ALA A 32 -10.46 -0.35 -6.21
CA ALA A 32 -9.85 0.80 -6.88
C ALA A 32 -8.40 0.49 -7.33
N LEU A 33 -7.61 -0.13 -6.46
CA LEU A 33 -6.22 -0.47 -6.74
C LEU A 33 -6.06 -1.53 -7.83
N VAL A 34 -6.92 -2.56 -7.84
CA VAL A 34 -6.94 -3.57 -8.92
C VAL A 34 -7.36 -2.94 -10.24
N ALA A 35 -8.39 -2.09 -10.24
CA ALA A 35 -8.83 -1.37 -11.44
C ALA A 35 -7.70 -0.47 -11.99
N PHE A 36 -7.02 0.26 -11.12
CA PHE A 36 -5.88 1.09 -11.52
C PHE A 36 -4.70 0.26 -12.03
N ALA A 37 -4.38 -0.87 -11.39
CA ALA A 37 -3.33 -1.78 -11.85
C ALA A 37 -3.58 -2.28 -13.29
N ASP A 38 -4.83 -2.54 -13.64
CA ASP A 38 -5.19 -2.93 -15.01
C ASP A 38 -5.04 -1.77 -16.02
N VAL A 39 -5.33 -0.53 -15.61
CA VAL A 39 -5.04 0.68 -16.41
C VAL A 39 -3.54 0.84 -16.61
N ALA A 40 -2.75 0.79 -15.53
CA ALA A 40 -1.30 0.94 -15.56
C ALA A 40 -0.64 -0.12 -16.44
N ARG A 41 -1.10 -1.37 -16.37
CA ARG A 41 -0.64 -2.47 -17.24
C ARG A 41 -0.92 -2.20 -18.71
N ARG A 42 -2.13 -1.72 -19.06
CA ARG A 42 -2.50 -1.38 -20.46
C ARG A 42 -1.67 -0.21 -20.99
N ALA A 43 -1.44 0.79 -20.16
CA ALA A 43 -0.60 1.95 -20.47
C ALA A 43 0.92 1.65 -20.39
N LYS A 44 1.31 0.47 -19.92
CA LYS A 44 2.70 0.05 -19.66
C LYS A 44 3.45 1.04 -18.75
N LEU A 45 2.78 1.56 -17.73
CA LEU A 45 3.35 2.50 -16.77
C LEU A 45 4.24 1.78 -15.76
N ARG A 46 5.31 2.45 -15.34
CA ARG A 46 5.93 2.19 -14.04
C ARG A 46 5.15 3.00 -13.01
N TRP A 47 4.91 2.44 -11.84
CA TRP A 47 4.12 3.08 -10.80
C TRP A 47 4.38 2.41 -9.45
N TYR A 48 3.97 3.06 -8.36
CA TYR A 48 3.93 2.45 -7.03
C TYR A 48 2.85 3.09 -6.17
N VAL A 49 2.31 2.30 -5.23
CA VAL A 49 1.46 2.80 -4.14
C VAL A 49 2.35 3.38 -3.04
N PHE A 50 1.98 4.55 -2.51
CA PHE A 50 2.63 5.13 -1.32
C PHE A 50 1.57 5.54 -0.29
N GLY A 51 1.94 6.42 0.64
CA GLY A 51 1.00 6.97 1.61
C GLY A 51 0.45 5.93 2.58
N ALA A 52 -0.75 6.17 3.11
CA ALA A 52 -1.34 5.33 4.14
C ALA A 52 -1.64 3.90 3.65
N GLN A 53 -1.97 3.72 2.38
CA GLN A 53 -2.21 2.38 1.82
C GLN A 53 -0.92 1.55 1.76
N ALA A 54 0.24 2.16 1.53
CA ALA A 54 1.52 1.46 1.62
C ALA A 54 1.80 1.02 3.07
N VAL A 55 1.57 1.89 4.06
CA VAL A 55 1.69 1.54 5.50
C VAL A 55 0.85 0.30 5.85
N ASN A 56 -0.40 0.26 5.38
CA ASN A 56 -1.28 -0.91 5.51
C ASN A 56 -0.69 -2.18 4.92
N LEU A 57 -0.08 -2.08 3.74
CA LEU A 57 0.53 -3.22 3.04
C LEU A 57 1.84 -3.68 3.70
N HIS A 58 2.52 -2.81 4.45
CA HIS A 58 3.67 -3.20 5.28
C HIS A 58 3.30 -3.74 6.67
N GLY A 59 2.00 -3.96 6.94
CA GLY A 59 1.54 -4.71 8.10
C GLY A 59 1.02 -3.88 9.27
N PHE A 60 0.84 -2.57 9.08
CA PHE A 60 0.24 -1.70 10.09
C PHE A 60 -1.12 -1.15 9.62
N PRO A 61 -2.26 -1.70 10.10
CA PRO A 61 -3.57 -1.23 9.70
C PRO A 61 -3.88 0.20 10.21
N ARG A 62 -4.16 1.10 9.29
CA ARG A 62 -4.71 2.44 9.51
C ARG A 62 -5.80 2.76 8.50
N ALA A 63 -6.78 3.54 8.95
CA ALA A 63 -7.81 4.06 8.08
C ALA A 63 -7.20 5.10 7.11
N THR A 64 -7.67 5.06 5.86
CA THR A 64 -7.39 6.08 4.85
C THR A 64 -8.62 6.30 3.99
N ALA A 65 -8.78 7.52 3.48
CA ALA A 65 -9.96 7.93 2.73
C ALA A 65 -9.74 7.85 1.22
N ASP A 66 -8.50 7.68 0.80
CA ASP A 66 -7.98 7.80 -0.56
C ASP A 66 -6.86 6.78 -0.83
N LEU A 67 -6.43 6.73 -2.08
CA LEU A 67 -5.24 6.00 -2.52
C LEU A 67 -4.22 6.95 -3.12
N ASP A 68 -2.99 6.83 -2.67
CA ASP A 68 -1.87 7.58 -3.19
C ASP A 68 -1.04 6.69 -4.14
N VAL A 69 -0.87 7.13 -5.39
CA VAL A 69 -0.09 6.39 -6.39
C VAL A 69 0.81 7.34 -7.16
N THR A 70 2.09 7.00 -7.23
CA THR A 70 3.02 7.66 -8.15
C THR A 70 3.07 6.91 -9.48
N ILE A 71 3.09 7.64 -10.60
CA ILE A 71 3.18 7.11 -11.96
C ILE A 71 4.33 7.75 -12.73
N ASP A 72 4.99 6.96 -13.57
CA ASP A 72 5.89 7.46 -14.61
C ASP A 72 5.21 7.37 -15.97
N LEU A 73 4.90 8.54 -16.53
CA LEU A 73 4.30 8.66 -17.86
C LEU A 73 5.30 8.29 -18.96
N GLY A 74 6.61 8.41 -18.75
CA GLY A 74 7.62 8.23 -19.79
C GLY A 74 7.26 9.01 -21.07
N LYS A 75 7.06 8.28 -22.18
CA LYS A 75 6.68 8.87 -23.49
C LYS A 75 5.16 9.00 -23.71
N ARG A 76 4.32 8.68 -22.72
CA ARG A 76 2.86 8.65 -22.87
C ARG A 76 2.30 10.04 -22.56
N THR A 77 1.22 10.39 -23.25
CA THR A 77 0.53 11.65 -23.01
C THR A 77 -0.47 11.52 -21.86
N MET A 78 -0.69 12.61 -21.14
CA MET A 78 -1.70 12.66 -20.08
C MET A 78 -3.11 12.38 -20.63
N SER A 79 -3.46 12.95 -21.79
CA SER A 79 -4.73 12.68 -22.47
C SER A 79 -4.95 11.18 -22.77
N MET A 80 -3.91 10.45 -23.19
CA MET A 80 -4.00 8.99 -23.38
C MET A 80 -4.33 8.26 -22.07
N LEU A 81 -3.67 8.65 -20.97
CA LEU A 81 -3.92 8.06 -19.66
C LEU A 81 -5.34 8.38 -19.17
N ILE A 82 -5.79 9.62 -19.29
CA ILE A 82 -7.16 10.03 -18.95
C ILE A 82 -8.19 9.19 -19.73
N GLY A 83 -7.99 9.00 -21.03
CA GLY A 83 -8.88 8.16 -21.84
C GLY A 83 -8.96 6.70 -21.36
N LEU A 84 -7.84 6.13 -20.87
CA LEU A 84 -7.84 4.79 -20.30
C LEU A 84 -8.50 4.73 -18.92
N LEU A 85 -8.28 5.74 -18.09
CA LEU A 85 -8.91 5.90 -16.78
C LEU A 85 -10.44 5.99 -16.91
N VAL A 86 -10.95 6.87 -17.79
CA VAL A 86 -12.39 7.01 -18.05
C VAL A 86 -13.01 5.70 -18.52
N LYS A 87 -12.37 5.01 -19.47
CA LYS A 87 -12.81 3.68 -19.95
C LYS A 87 -12.81 2.60 -18.86
N ALA A 88 -12.02 2.78 -17.80
CA ALA A 88 -11.94 1.88 -16.66
C ALA A 88 -12.83 2.32 -15.48
N GLY A 89 -13.68 3.34 -15.65
CA GLY A 89 -14.60 3.79 -14.61
C GLY A 89 -13.97 4.76 -13.59
N PHE A 90 -12.94 5.50 -14.00
CA PHE A 90 -12.37 6.59 -13.22
C PHE A 90 -12.83 7.94 -13.76
N GLU A 91 -13.16 8.87 -12.87
CA GLU A 91 -13.53 10.24 -13.19
C GLU A 91 -12.43 11.21 -12.74
N PRO A 92 -11.80 11.97 -13.65
CA PRO A 92 -10.90 13.07 -13.30
C PRO A 92 -11.56 14.12 -12.40
N ARG A 93 -10.85 14.57 -11.36
CA ARG A 93 -11.30 15.57 -10.38
C ARG A 93 -10.35 16.78 -10.31
N PHE A 94 -10.09 17.39 -11.46
CA PHE A 94 -9.28 18.61 -11.57
C PHE A 94 -9.84 19.53 -12.66
N ALA A 95 -9.48 20.82 -12.62
CA ALA A 95 -10.04 21.83 -13.50
C ALA A 95 -9.67 21.61 -14.98
N ASP A 96 -8.38 21.41 -15.25
CA ASP A 96 -7.84 21.20 -16.59
C ASP A 96 -6.45 20.53 -16.57
N GLU A 97 -5.92 20.21 -17.77
CA GLU A 97 -4.57 19.67 -17.91
C GLU A 97 -3.46 20.61 -17.38
N ALA A 98 -3.69 21.92 -17.29
CA ALA A 98 -2.70 22.86 -16.79
C ALA A 98 -2.50 22.69 -15.28
N PHE A 99 -3.58 22.40 -14.52
CA PHE A 99 -3.48 22.03 -13.11
C PHE A 99 -2.54 20.85 -12.90
N ALA A 100 -2.77 19.74 -13.60
CA ALA A 100 -1.97 18.52 -13.42
C ALA A 100 -0.51 18.72 -13.86
N LYS A 101 -0.25 19.57 -14.85
CA LYS A 101 1.12 19.93 -15.26
C LYS A 101 1.83 20.78 -14.20
N ALA A 102 1.12 21.71 -13.57
CA ALA A 102 1.69 22.61 -12.58
C ALA A 102 1.93 21.92 -11.23
N THR A 103 0.99 21.09 -10.77
CA THR A 103 1.06 20.44 -9.46
C THR A 103 1.73 19.07 -9.51
N ARG A 104 1.84 18.47 -10.71
CA ARG A 104 2.18 17.05 -10.91
C ARG A 104 1.20 16.09 -10.22
N VAL A 105 -0.02 16.53 -9.93
CA VAL A 105 -1.06 15.68 -9.32
C VAL A 105 -2.28 15.64 -10.22
N MET A 106 -2.79 14.43 -10.45
CA MET A 106 -3.99 14.15 -11.22
C MET A 106 -5.01 13.41 -10.35
N PRO A 107 -5.82 14.13 -9.55
CA PRO A 107 -6.85 13.52 -8.73
C PRO A 107 -7.91 12.84 -9.60
N VAL A 108 -8.31 11.63 -9.23
CA VAL A 108 -9.39 10.87 -9.88
C VAL A 108 -10.25 10.19 -8.83
N VAL A 109 -11.48 9.80 -9.18
CA VAL A 109 -12.33 8.95 -8.34
C VAL A 109 -12.67 7.69 -9.10
N HIS A 110 -12.47 6.52 -8.49
CA HIS A 110 -12.97 5.26 -9.03
C HIS A 110 -14.46 5.11 -8.74
N LEU A 111 -15.30 5.25 -9.76
CA LEU A 111 -16.76 5.35 -9.62
C LEU A 111 -17.38 4.14 -8.91
N ALA A 112 -16.88 2.93 -9.21
CA ALA A 112 -17.47 1.72 -8.69
C ALA A 112 -17.20 1.48 -7.20
N SER A 113 -16.14 2.08 -6.64
CA SER A 113 -15.81 2.01 -5.21
C SER A 113 -16.04 3.34 -4.47
N GLY A 114 -16.25 4.44 -5.20
CA GLY A 114 -16.34 5.79 -4.65
C GLY A 114 -15.02 6.32 -4.07
N LEU A 115 -13.90 5.66 -4.34
CA LEU A 115 -12.63 5.96 -3.68
C LEU A 115 -11.83 6.97 -4.50
N PRO A 116 -11.41 8.10 -3.89
CA PRO A 116 -10.43 9.01 -4.48
C PRO A 116 -9.07 8.32 -4.66
N ILE A 117 -8.38 8.67 -5.75
CA ILE A 117 -6.99 8.31 -5.98
C ILE A 117 -6.25 9.58 -6.43
N ASP A 118 -5.17 9.89 -5.72
CA ASP A 118 -4.23 10.93 -6.13
C ASP A 118 -3.10 10.29 -6.94
N LEU A 119 -3.11 10.59 -8.25
CA LEU A 119 -2.07 10.14 -9.17
C LEU A 119 -0.97 11.20 -9.26
N VAL A 120 0.15 10.95 -8.59
CA VAL A 120 1.33 11.82 -8.61
C VAL A 120 2.20 11.47 -9.82
N ILE A 121 2.50 12.45 -10.66
CA ILE A 121 3.37 12.29 -11.83
C ILE A 121 4.82 12.42 -11.36
N ALA A 122 5.59 11.33 -11.50
CA ALA A 122 6.98 11.26 -11.11
C ALA A 122 7.80 12.34 -11.81
N GLY A 123 8.56 13.11 -11.01
CA GLY A 123 9.58 14.04 -11.52
C GLY A 123 10.94 13.37 -11.69
N PRO A 124 11.93 14.09 -12.23
CA PRO A 124 13.31 13.65 -12.16
C PRO A 124 13.81 13.61 -10.71
N GLY A 125 14.67 12.64 -10.38
CA GLY A 125 15.28 12.52 -9.06
C GLY A 125 14.65 11.43 -8.20
N LEU A 126 14.11 11.81 -7.05
CA LEU A 126 13.75 10.88 -5.98
C LEU A 126 12.66 9.89 -6.38
N GLU A 127 11.63 10.34 -7.10
CA GLU A 127 10.55 9.46 -7.54
C GLU A 127 11.02 8.41 -8.56
N GLN A 128 12.05 8.70 -9.37
CA GLN A 128 12.64 7.71 -10.29
C GLN A 128 13.38 6.62 -9.52
N ARG A 129 14.17 7.00 -8.51
CA ARG A 129 14.81 6.04 -7.60
C ARG A 129 13.75 5.14 -6.94
N PHE A 130 12.66 5.73 -6.45
CA PHE A 130 11.57 4.96 -5.84
C PHE A 130 10.89 3.97 -6.80
N LEU A 131 10.79 4.32 -8.09
CA LEU A 131 10.27 3.40 -9.11
C LEU A 131 11.21 2.23 -9.41
N ASP A 132 12.50 2.34 -9.10
CA ASP A 132 13.49 1.26 -9.25
C ASP A 132 13.49 0.32 -8.03
N GLU A 133 13.11 0.82 -6.85
CA GLU A 133 13.20 0.15 -5.55
C GLU A 133 11.84 -0.36 -5.02
N VAL A 134 10.86 -0.59 -5.90
CA VAL A 134 9.51 -1.02 -5.50
C VAL A 134 9.46 -2.45 -4.96
N GLU A 135 8.65 -2.66 -3.92
CA GLU A 135 8.31 -3.99 -3.41
C GLU A 135 6.99 -4.49 -4.03
N LEU A 136 6.95 -5.75 -4.47
CA LEU A 136 5.75 -6.33 -5.10
C LEU A 136 4.87 -7.06 -4.08
N HIS A 137 3.75 -6.44 -3.70
CA HIS A 137 2.73 -7.03 -2.83
C HIS A 137 1.66 -7.78 -3.65
N THR A 138 1.15 -8.89 -3.11
CA THR A 138 0.11 -9.67 -3.79
C THR A 138 -1.27 -9.28 -3.25
N ILE A 139 -2.12 -8.71 -4.11
CA ILE A 139 -3.51 -8.37 -3.78
C ILE A 139 -4.43 -9.12 -4.74
N GLY A 140 -5.19 -10.08 -4.20
CA GLY A 140 -5.94 -11.04 -5.02
C GLY A 140 -5.02 -11.78 -5.98
N ARG A 141 -5.18 -11.55 -7.29
CA ARG A 141 -4.37 -12.14 -8.37
C ARG A 141 -3.40 -11.15 -9.01
N ARG A 142 -3.23 -9.95 -8.45
CA ARG A 142 -2.36 -8.90 -9.00
C ARG A 142 -1.12 -8.72 -8.13
N LYS A 143 0.00 -8.45 -8.78
CA LYS A 143 1.21 -7.92 -8.13
C LYS A 143 1.11 -6.40 -8.19
N ILE A 144 1.14 -5.78 -7.03
CA ILE A 144 1.02 -4.34 -6.87
C ILE A 144 2.38 -3.81 -6.41
N PRO A 145 3.01 -2.89 -7.16
CA PRO A 145 4.21 -2.21 -6.71
C PRO A 145 3.87 -1.26 -5.57
N VAL A 146 4.62 -1.35 -4.48
CA VAL A 146 4.47 -0.54 -3.27
C VAL A 146 5.84 0.07 -2.99
N LEU A 147 5.85 1.33 -2.54
CA LEU A 147 7.07 1.98 -2.07
C LEU A 147 7.65 1.17 -0.90
N SER A 148 8.95 0.86 -0.92
CA SER A 148 9.58 0.08 0.15
C SER A 148 9.37 0.70 1.53
N ALA A 149 9.48 -0.10 2.59
CA ALA A 149 9.29 0.40 3.95
C ALA A 149 10.30 1.50 4.32
N GLU A 150 11.55 1.37 3.87
CA GLU A 150 12.63 2.35 4.05
C GLU A 150 12.28 3.69 3.38
N ASN A 151 11.88 3.63 2.11
CA ASN A 151 11.53 4.84 1.36
C ASN A 151 10.22 5.46 1.87
N LEU A 152 9.31 4.64 2.38
CA LEU A 152 8.11 5.12 3.05
C LEU A 152 8.45 5.87 4.36
N ILE A 153 9.38 5.36 5.16
CA ILE A 153 9.88 6.09 6.34
C ILE A 153 10.49 7.44 5.93
N VAL A 154 11.33 7.47 4.90
CA VAL A 154 11.97 8.71 4.41
C VAL A 154 10.92 9.73 3.95
N THR A 155 9.96 9.32 3.12
CA THR A 155 8.92 10.23 2.62
C THR A 155 8.02 10.75 3.75
N LYS A 156 7.75 9.93 4.77
CA LYS A 156 6.99 10.33 5.96
C LYS A 156 7.74 11.34 6.84
N LEU A 157 9.04 11.14 7.03
CA LEU A 157 9.90 12.09 7.75
C LEU A 157 9.95 13.45 7.03
N LEU A 158 10.10 13.44 5.70
CA LEU A 158 10.09 14.65 4.90
C LEU A 158 8.75 15.40 4.96
N ALA A 159 7.62 14.68 5.01
CA ALA A 159 6.30 15.28 5.18
C ALA A 159 6.08 15.86 6.59
N GLY A 160 6.65 15.24 7.62
CA GLY A 160 6.74 15.79 8.98
C GLY A 160 5.42 16.00 9.73
N ARG A 161 4.25 15.63 9.17
CA ARG A 161 2.96 15.82 9.84
C ARG A 161 2.86 14.86 11.03
N PRO A 162 2.09 15.18 12.09
CA PRO A 162 1.98 14.33 13.28
C PRO A 162 1.64 12.86 12.96
N LYS A 163 0.66 12.64 12.08
CA LYS A 163 0.27 11.29 11.61
C LYS A 163 1.34 10.58 10.80
N ASP A 164 2.22 11.31 10.12
CA ASP A 164 3.32 10.70 9.38
C ASP A 164 4.41 10.23 10.34
N LEU A 165 4.68 10.98 11.41
CA LEU A 165 5.62 10.56 12.46
C LEU A 165 5.08 9.38 13.28
N GLU A 166 3.76 9.27 13.45
CA GLU A 166 3.11 8.07 14.00
C GLU A 166 3.36 6.86 13.09
N ASP A 167 3.12 6.99 11.78
CA ASP A 167 3.40 5.90 10.82
C ASP A 167 4.87 5.45 10.86
N VAL A 168 5.82 6.39 10.99
CA VAL A 168 7.26 6.05 11.10
C VAL A 168 7.52 5.21 12.34
N ARG A 169 6.96 5.55 13.50
CA ARG A 169 7.12 4.77 14.73
C ARG A 169 6.59 3.36 14.57
N GLU A 170 5.42 3.22 13.95
CA GLU A 170 4.76 1.93 13.76
C GLU A 170 5.52 1.06 12.75
N LEU A 171 5.99 1.63 11.64
CA LEU A 171 6.84 0.93 10.69
C LEU A 171 8.14 0.44 11.34
N LEU A 172 8.78 1.28 12.16
CA LEU A 172 9.98 0.90 12.92
C LEU A 172 9.72 -0.24 13.91
N ALA A 173 8.55 -0.27 14.55
CA ALA A 173 8.17 -1.31 15.50
C ALA A 173 7.79 -2.64 14.81
N VAL A 174 7.09 -2.58 13.67
CA VAL A 174 6.61 -3.77 12.95
C VAL A 174 7.72 -4.41 12.09
N ARG A 175 8.62 -3.60 11.52
CA ARG A 175 9.63 -4.05 10.55
C ARG A 175 11.06 -4.07 11.11
N THR A 176 11.25 -3.94 12.43
CA THR A 176 12.57 -3.72 13.07
C THR A 176 13.72 -4.58 12.50
N ALA A 177 13.51 -5.89 12.34
CA ALA A 177 14.57 -6.81 11.91
C ALA A 177 14.78 -6.86 10.38
N GLY A 178 13.88 -6.27 9.59
CA GLY A 178 13.92 -6.32 8.12
C GLY A 178 14.15 -4.96 7.47
N LEU A 179 14.40 -3.91 8.26
CA LEU A 179 14.70 -2.58 7.73
C LEU A 179 16.20 -2.41 7.49
N GLU A 180 16.54 -1.94 6.30
CA GLU A 180 17.91 -1.54 5.96
C GLU A 180 18.18 -0.10 6.43
N TYR A 181 18.46 0.07 7.71
CA TYR A 181 18.68 1.39 8.34
C TYR A 181 19.77 2.23 7.66
N ALA A 182 20.78 1.59 7.05
CA ALA A 182 21.83 2.27 6.30
C ALA A 182 21.28 2.96 5.03
N GLN A 183 20.33 2.33 4.33
CA GLN A 183 19.66 2.92 3.16
C GLN A 183 18.85 4.15 3.55
N ILE A 184 18.15 4.10 4.70
CA ILE A 184 17.40 5.24 5.22
C ILE A 184 18.35 6.40 5.52
N ASP A 185 19.44 6.15 6.24
CA ASP A 185 20.41 7.21 6.61
C ASP A 185 21.10 7.83 5.39
N GLU A 186 21.47 7.00 4.40
CA GLU A 186 22.06 7.47 3.14
C GLU A 186 21.10 8.39 2.40
N LEU A 187 19.84 7.98 2.25
CA LEU A 187 18.86 8.78 1.52
C LEU A 187 18.49 10.07 2.26
N LEU A 188 18.35 10.02 3.58
CA LEU A 188 18.14 11.23 4.37
C LEU A 188 19.32 12.21 4.25
N THR A 189 20.56 11.70 4.20
CA THR A 189 21.76 12.53 3.99
C THR A 189 21.71 13.25 2.65
N LEU A 190 21.34 12.54 1.57
CA LEU A 190 21.20 13.14 0.24
C LEU A 190 20.11 14.22 0.21
N ILE A 191 18.98 13.97 0.87
CA ILE A 191 17.86 14.93 0.95
C ILE A 191 18.25 16.17 1.76
N GLU A 192 18.88 15.99 2.92
CA GLU A 192 19.39 17.07 3.76
C GLU A 192 20.37 17.97 2.99
N GLN A 193 21.31 17.37 2.26
CA GLN A 193 22.24 18.10 1.40
C GLN A 193 21.54 18.86 0.27
N ALA A 194 20.54 18.24 -0.37
CA ALA A 194 19.81 18.87 -1.47
C ALA A 194 18.90 20.02 -1.02
N LEU A 195 18.40 19.96 0.21
CA LEU A 195 17.49 20.96 0.79
C LEU A 195 18.20 21.97 1.71
N ASP A 196 19.51 21.84 1.91
CA ASP A 196 20.31 22.65 2.85
C ASP A 196 19.70 22.66 4.27
N GLN A 197 19.35 21.47 4.77
CA GLN A 197 18.76 21.26 6.09
C GLN A 197 19.43 20.10 6.82
N HIS A 198 19.26 20.02 8.15
CA HIS A 198 19.98 19.06 9.01
C HIS A 198 19.12 18.46 10.14
N ASP A 199 17.80 18.47 9.99
CA ASP A 199 16.84 18.08 11.03
C ASP A 199 16.22 16.69 10.84
N LEU A 200 16.29 16.12 9.63
CA LEU A 200 15.67 14.83 9.30
C LEU A 200 16.41 13.65 9.94
N ARG A 201 17.74 13.61 9.88
CA ARG A 201 18.55 12.53 10.46
C ARG A 201 18.50 12.52 11.99
N PRO A 202 18.61 13.68 12.69
CA PRO A 202 18.38 13.73 14.13
C PRO A 202 16.97 13.27 14.53
N LEU A 203 15.94 13.64 13.75
CA LEU A 203 14.57 13.19 13.99
C LEU A 203 14.45 11.67 13.82
N PHE A 204 14.99 11.11 12.74
CA PHE A 204 14.98 9.67 12.50
C PHE A 204 15.67 8.89 13.62
N THR A 205 16.85 9.35 14.05
CA THR A 205 17.60 8.74 15.15
C THR A 205 16.76 8.70 16.42
N ARG A 206 16.10 9.80 16.77
CA ARG A 206 15.23 9.89 17.93
C ARG A 206 14.08 8.88 17.86
N LEU A 207 13.37 8.81 16.73
CA LEU A 207 12.23 7.90 16.55
C LEU A 207 12.66 6.43 16.59
N ARG A 208 13.82 6.10 16.02
CA ARG A 208 14.41 4.76 16.08
C ARG A 208 14.75 4.35 17.52
N ASP A 209 15.34 5.26 18.28
CA ASP A 209 15.70 5.02 19.68
C ASP A 209 14.45 4.87 20.56
N GLU A 210 13.40 5.65 20.30
CA GLU A 210 12.07 5.49 20.92
C GLU A 210 11.49 4.09 20.65
N ALA A 211 11.46 3.66 19.39
CA ALA A 211 10.94 2.36 19.00
C ALA A 211 11.74 1.19 19.64
N SER A 212 13.06 1.34 19.73
CA SER A 212 13.94 0.33 20.34
C SER A 212 13.72 0.18 21.85
N ARG A 213 13.37 1.27 22.54
CA ARG A 213 13.04 1.26 23.99
C ARG A 213 11.63 0.76 24.29
N GLY A 214 10.69 0.95 23.36
CA GLY A 214 9.29 0.53 23.50
C GLY A 214 9.01 -0.92 23.10
N ALA A 215 9.93 -1.58 22.41
CA ALA A 215 9.77 -2.99 22.02
C ALA A 215 9.68 -3.89 23.28
N PRO A 216 8.61 -4.70 23.45
CA PRO A 216 8.54 -5.63 24.55
C PRO A 216 9.73 -6.58 24.45
N ALA A 217 10.52 -6.67 25.53
CA ALA A 217 11.66 -7.57 25.62
C ALA A 217 11.24 -8.94 25.10
N ALA A 218 11.81 -9.32 23.95
CA ALA A 218 11.55 -10.60 23.31
C ALA A 218 11.58 -11.68 24.39
N ARG A 219 10.48 -12.44 24.49
CA ARG A 219 10.29 -13.59 25.37
C ARG A 219 11.57 -14.43 25.30
N ARG A 220 12.48 -14.23 26.25
CA ARG A 220 13.65 -15.08 26.44
C ARG A 220 13.06 -16.44 26.76
N THR A 221 13.01 -17.33 25.77
CA THR A 221 12.72 -18.73 25.97
C THR A 221 13.80 -19.24 26.92
N ARG A 222 13.48 -19.28 28.21
CA ARG A 222 14.19 -20.12 29.17
C ARG A 222 13.95 -21.54 28.70
N THR A 223 14.89 -22.09 27.94
CA THR A 223 15.05 -23.53 27.81
C THR A 223 15.22 -24.07 29.23
N PRO A 224 14.35 -24.99 29.70
CA PRO A 224 14.64 -25.71 30.93
C PRO A 224 15.83 -26.63 30.62
N ARG A 225 16.91 -26.50 31.39
CA ARG A 225 17.99 -27.49 31.39
C ARG A 225 17.46 -28.79 32.01
N PRO A 226 17.81 -29.96 31.46
CA PRO A 226 17.63 -31.23 32.15
C PRO A 226 18.51 -31.32 33.40
#